data_AF-A0A1F5DDV4-F1
#
_entry.id   AF-A0A1F5DDV4-F1
#
_cell.length_a   1.000
_cell.length_b   1.000
_cell.length_c   1.000
_cell.angle_alpha   90.00
_cell.angle_beta   90.00
_cell.angle_gamma   90.00
#
_symmetry.space_group_name_H-M   'P 1'
#
loop_
_entity.id
_entity.type
_entity.pdbx_description
1 polymer ?
#
loop_
_entity_poly.entity_id
_entity_poly.type
_entity_poly.pdbx_seq_one_letter_code
_entity_poly.pdbx_strand_id
1 'polypeptide(L)'
;MVIKLGDIEFEGPHPLLQWGPPYMAGIYAIMMLSGEEKIYHALYISESERLSYRSFYRTHNRFNCWEKHAGSIQKLYIAFHRMPKSTQDDRKRIEQLLINHYNPPCN
;
A
#
# COMPACT_ATOMS: atom_id res chain seq x y z
N MET A 1 -4.80 6.76 12.02
CA MET A 1 -6.06 6.26 11.46
C MET A 1 -5.84 4.81 11.07
N VAL A 2 -6.89 3.99 11.12
CA VAL A 2 -6.85 2.58 10.70
C VAL A 2 -7.90 2.42 9.62
N ILE A 3 -7.54 1.74 8.53
CA ILE A 3 -8.47 1.33 7.48
C ILE A 3 -8.54 -0.19 7.46
N LYS A 4 -9.64 -0.74 6.97
CA LYS A 4 -9.79 -2.18 6.76
C LYS A 4 -9.68 -2.50 5.27
N LEU A 5 -8.78 -3.43 4.95
CA LEU A 5 -8.68 -4.07 3.65
C LEU A 5 -8.98 -5.56 3.87
N GLY A 6 -10.16 -6.00 3.46
CA GLY A 6 -10.76 -7.28 3.83
C GLY A 6 -10.94 -7.34 5.34
N ASP A 7 -10.48 -8.43 5.93
CA ASP A 7 -10.50 -8.64 7.39
C ASP A 7 -9.23 -8.13 8.09
N ILE A 8 -8.39 -7.36 7.39
CA ILE A 8 -7.08 -6.94 7.88
C ILE A 8 -7.06 -5.43 8.12
N GLU A 9 -6.55 -5.05 9.29
CA GLU A 9 -6.39 -3.66 9.69
C GLU A 9 -5.05 -3.11 9.22
N PHE A 10 -5.11 -2.07 8.40
CA PHE A 10 -3.95 -1.33 7.92
C PHE A 10 -3.87 0.02 8.62
N GLU A 11 -2.68 0.37 9.07
CA GLU A 11 -2.37 1.69 9.59
C GLU A 11 -2.22 2.70 8.44
N GLY A 12 -2.90 3.83 8.56
CA GLY A 12 -2.97 4.86 7.53
C GLY A 12 -4.41 5.21 7.15
N PRO A 13 -4.63 5.79 5.96
CA PRO A 13 -3.65 6.07 4.90
C PRO A 13 -2.84 7.34 5.21
N HIS A 14 -1.53 7.30 4.99
CA HIS A 14 -0.64 8.45 5.10
C HIS A 14 -0.30 9.00 3.72
N PRO A 15 -0.16 10.33 3.52
CA PRO A 15 0.36 10.87 2.27
C PRO A 15 1.72 10.26 1.95
N LEU A 16 1.90 9.70 0.74
CA LEU A 16 3.09 8.93 0.38
C LEU A 16 4.39 9.74 0.54
N LEU A 17 4.36 11.04 0.24
CA LEU A 17 5.50 11.95 0.38
C LEU A 17 5.90 12.25 1.84
N GLN A 18 4.96 12.12 2.77
CA GLN A 18 5.16 12.43 4.19
C GLN A 18 5.30 11.16 5.04
N TRP A 19 5.16 9.99 4.43
CA TRP A 19 5.19 8.72 5.14
C TRP A 19 6.61 8.41 5.61
N GLY A 20 6.76 8.27 6.93
CA GLY A 20 7.97 7.78 7.58
C GLY A 20 7.89 6.26 7.72
N PRO A 21 8.59 5.48 6.88
CA PRO A 21 8.40 4.05 6.86
C PRO A 21 8.95 3.36 8.12
N PRO A 22 8.25 2.35 8.66
CA PRO A 22 8.76 1.58 9.78
C PRO A 22 9.84 0.56 9.36
N TYR A 23 10.79 0.27 10.25
CA TYR A 23 11.83 -0.74 10.02
C TYR A 23 11.36 -2.14 10.39
N MET A 24 10.34 -2.64 9.69
CA MET A 24 9.76 -3.96 9.96
C MET A 24 9.14 -4.60 8.72
N ALA A 25 8.94 -5.92 8.82
CA ALA A 25 8.23 -6.70 7.82
C ALA A 25 6.72 -6.46 7.89
N GLY A 26 6.06 -6.53 6.75
CA GLY A 26 4.63 -6.27 6.65
C GLY A 26 4.13 -6.22 5.22
N ILE A 27 2.88 -5.80 5.08
CA ILE A 27 2.19 -5.63 3.81
C ILE A 27 1.84 -4.16 3.70
N TYR A 28 1.92 -3.61 2.50
CA TYR A 28 1.52 -2.23 2.25
C TYR A 28 0.61 -2.16 1.03
N ALA A 29 -0.25 -1.15 1.04
CA ALA A 29 -1.14 -0.80 -0.05
C ALA A 29 -0.87 0.65 -0.45
N ILE A 30 -0.61 0.86 -1.74
CA ILE A 30 -0.62 2.19 -2.36
C ILE A 30 -2.04 2.47 -2.76
N MET A 31 -2.53 3.64 -2.36
CA MET A 31 -3.91 4.04 -2.52
C MET A 31 -4.00 5.41 -3.17
N MET A 32 -5.11 5.67 -3.83
CA MET A 32 -5.50 7.01 -4.24
C MET A 32 -6.78 7.42 -3.54
N LEU A 33 -6.90 8.72 -3.27
CA LEU A 33 -8.16 9.31 -2.87
C LEU A 33 -8.95 9.68 -4.12
N SER A 34 -10.14 9.09 -4.28
CA SER A 34 -11.03 9.36 -5.42
C SER A 34 -12.36 9.95 -4.95
N GLY A 35 -12.96 10.76 -5.81
CA GLY A 35 -14.28 11.35 -5.62
C GLY A 35 -14.36 12.44 -4.54
N GLU A 36 -15.53 13.06 -4.44
CA GLU A 36 -15.85 14.04 -3.39
C GLU A 36 -16.05 13.36 -2.02
N GLU A 37 -16.46 12.09 -2.03
CA GLU A 37 -16.69 11.27 -0.84
C GLU A 37 -15.40 10.81 -0.15
N LYS A 38 -14.23 11.18 -0.67
CA LYS A 38 -12.92 10.86 -0.07
C LYS A 38 -12.75 9.35 0.17
N ILE A 39 -13.09 8.55 -0.85
CA ILE A 39 -12.94 7.08 -0.80
C ILE A 39 -11.51 6.72 -1.23
N TYR A 40 -10.86 5.86 -0.45
CA TYR A 40 -9.54 5.35 -0.76
C TYR A 40 -9.64 4.07 -1.59
N HIS A 41 -9.04 4.09 -2.78
CA HIS A 41 -8.94 2.93 -3.66
C HIS A 41 -7.53 2.39 -3.66
N ALA A 42 -7.37 1.08 -3.45
CA ALA A 42 -6.09 0.41 -3.57
C ALA A 42 -5.67 0.33 -5.05
N LEU A 43 -4.52 0.90 -5.37
CA LEU A 43 -3.90 0.82 -6.69
C LEU A 43 -2.89 -0.32 -6.79
N TYR A 44 -2.23 -0.62 -5.68
CA TYR A 44 -1.21 -1.66 -5.61
C TYR A 44 -1.10 -2.19 -4.19
N ILE A 45 -0.90 -3.49 -4.04
CA ILE A 45 -0.71 -4.16 -2.76
C ILE A 45 0.51 -5.05 -2.88
N SER A 46 1.44 -4.96 -1.92
CA SER A 46 2.57 -5.87 -1.89
C SER A 46 3.13 -6.13 -0.50
N GLU A 47 3.84 -7.25 -0.37
CA GLU A 47 4.61 -7.57 0.83
C GLU A 47 6.00 -6.94 0.82
N SER A 48 6.56 -6.74 2.01
CA SER A 48 7.95 -6.36 2.18
C SER A 48 8.52 -6.92 3.47
N GLU A 49 9.77 -7.39 3.42
CA GLU A 49 10.53 -7.73 4.62
C GLU A 49 10.94 -6.48 5.41
N ARG A 50 11.03 -5.33 4.73
CA ARG A 50 11.48 -4.06 5.29
C ARG A 50 10.79 -2.90 4.59
N LEU A 51 9.73 -2.38 5.23
CA LEU A 51 9.00 -1.21 4.74
C LEU A 51 9.86 0.08 4.71
N SER A 52 11.03 0.08 5.38
CA SER A 52 11.91 1.22 5.67
C SER A 52 12.48 2.02 4.48
N TYR A 53 12.21 1.65 3.24
CA TYR A 53 12.87 2.30 2.11
C TYR A 53 12.18 3.64 1.79
N ARG A 54 12.69 4.73 2.38
CA ARG A 54 12.29 6.10 2.03
C ARG A 54 12.46 6.31 0.53
N SER A 55 11.45 6.88 -0.11
CA SER A 55 11.44 7.10 -1.57
C SER A 55 11.48 5.84 -2.44
N PHE A 56 11.08 4.66 -1.95
CA PHE A 56 11.04 3.44 -2.78
C PHE A 56 10.19 3.62 -4.03
N TYR A 57 9.14 4.44 -3.93
CA TYR A 57 8.29 4.79 -5.03
C TYR A 57 9.05 5.43 -6.20
N ARG A 58 10.19 6.11 -5.98
CA ARG A 58 10.98 6.72 -7.08
C ARG A 58 11.61 5.69 -8.00
N THR A 59 11.98 4.53 -7.48
CA THR A 59 12.61 3.44 -8.23
C THR A 59 11.66 2.28 -8.51
N HIS A 60 10.41 2.37 -8.05
CA HIS A 60 9.42 1.31 -8.20
C HIS A 60 8.92 1.25 -9.65
N ASN A 61 9.03 0.07 -10.28
CA ASN A 61 8.59 -0.17 -11.65
C ASN A 61 7.10 0.19 -11.89
N ARG A 62 6.24 0.00 -10.88
CA ARG A 62 4.81 0.33 -10.92
C ARG A 62 4.48 1.79 -10.62
N PHE A 63 5.45 2.63 -10.27
CA PHE A 63 5.20 4.02 -9.87
C PHE A 63 4.46 4.82 -10.95
N ASN A 64 4.85 4.65 -12.22
CA ASN A 64 4.19 5.32 -13.35
C ASN A 64 2.70 4.94 -13.44
N CYS A 65 2.34 3.69 -13.13
CA CYS A 65 0.93 3.27 -13.09
C CYS A 65 0.18 3.98 -11.96
N TRP A 66 0.76 4.04 -10.76
CA TRP A 66 0.12 4.68 -9.61
C TRP A 66 -0.12 6.17 -9.86
N GLU A 67 0.90 6.87 -10.35
CA GLU A 67 0.82 8.30 -10.65
C GLU A 67 -0.19 8.59 -11.76
N LYS A 68 -0.26 7.75 -12.80
CA LYS A 68 -1.24 7.88 -13.88
C LYS A 68 -2.69 7.73 -13.37
N HIS A 69 -2.95 6.77 -12.49
CA HIS A 69 -4.28 6.58 -11.92
C HIS A 69 -4.65 7.68 -10.92
N ALA A 70 -3.71 8.11 -10.08
CA ALA A 70 -3.95 9.17 -9.09
C ALA A 70 -3.93 10.58 -9.70
N GLY A 71 -3.37 10.74 -10.91
CA GLY A 71 -3.12 12.01 -11.59
C GLY A 71 -1.94 12.83 -11.03
N SER A 72 -1.45 12.51 -9.83
CA SER A 72 -0.25 13.10 -9.23
C SER A 72 0.18 12.29 -8.01
N ILE A 73 1.49 12.24 -7.74
CA ILE A 73 2.04 11.78 -6.45
C ILE A 73 1.45 12.53 -5.24
N GLN A 74 0.98 13.77 -5.45
CA GLN A 74 0.16 14.59 -4.54
C GLN A 74 -0.96 13.80 -3.83
N LYS A 75 -1.60 12.94 -4.62
CA LYS A 75 -2.84 12.23 -4.29
C LYS A 75 -2.61 10.75 -4.01
N LEU A 76 -1.35 10.35 -3.87
CA LEU A 76 -0.97 9.00 -3.47
C LEU A 76 -0.84 8.91 -1.95
N TYR A 77 -1.43 7.85 -1.44
CA TYR A 77 -1.42 7.50 -0.03
C TYR A 77 -0.87 6.09 0.14
N ILE A 78 -0.41 5.80 1.33
CA ILE A 78 0.05 4.48 1.70
C ILE A 78 -0.57 4.05 3.02
N ALA A 79 -1.03 2.82 3.06
CA ALA A 79 -1.44 2.13 4.27
C ALA A 79 -0.60 0.87 4.44
N PHE A 80 -0.34 0.45 5.68
CA PHE A 80 0.50 -0.73 5.93
C PHE A 80 0.02 -1.55 7.11
N HIS A 81 0.17 -2.86 7.02
CA HIS A 81 -0.09 -3.82 8.07
C HIS A 81 1.24 -4.43 8.54
N ARG A 82 1.55 -4.25 9.82
CA ARG A 82 2.82 -4.69 10.43
C ARG A 82 2.75 -6.18 10.73
N MET A 83 3.74 -6.94 10.27
CA MET A 83 3.84 -8.38 10.51
C MET A 83 5.27 -8.79 10.91
N PRO A 84 5.83 -8.27 12.02
CA PRO A 84 7.24 -8.42 12.35
C PRO A 84 7.69 -9.87 12.62
N LYS A 85 6.75 -10.78 12.94
CA LYS A 85 7.03 -12.20 13.22
C LYS A 85 6.61 -13.14 12.07
N SER A 86 6.21 -12.60 10.93
CA SER A 86 5.75 -13.38 9.78
C SER A 86 6.90 -13.89 8.91
N THR A 87 6.70 -15.05 8.29
CA THR A 87 7.55 -15.51 7.20
C THR A 87 7.18 -14.79 5.90
N GLN A 88 8.03 -14.89 4.88
CA GLN A 88 7.70 -14.36 3.56
C GLN A 88 6.44 -15.02 2.97
N ASP A 89 6.28 -16.33 3.16
CA ASP A 89 5.14 -17.07 2.64
C ASP A 89 3.82 -16.64 3.30
N ASP A 90 3.85 -16.35 4.61
CA ASP A 90 2.68 -15.80 5.30
C ASP A 90 2.24 -14.47 4.69
N ARG A 91 3.20 -13.58 4.42
CA ARG A 91 2.90 -12.26 3.84
C ARG A 91 2.42 -12.37 2.40
N LYS A 92 3.05 -13.22 1.59
CA LYS A 92 2.63 -13.50 0.21
C LYS A 92 1.22 -14.07 0.15
N ARG A 93 0.87 -14.98 1.08
CA ARG A 93 -0.50 -15.53 1.14
C ARG A 93 -1.54 -14.43 1.33
N ILE A 94 -1.28 -13.49 2.23
CA ILE A 94 -2.18 -12.37 2.49
C ILE A 94 -2.18 -11.38 1.32
N GLU A 95 -1.01 -11.04 0.78
CA GLU A 95 -0.88 -10.20 -0.42
C GLU A 95 -1.76 -10.73 -1.55
N GLN A 96 -1.63 -12.02 -1.89
CA GLN A 96 -2.43 -12.66 -2.93
C GLN A 96 -3.94 -12.66 -2.62
N LEU A 97 -4.32 -12.88 -1.36
CA LEU A 97 -5.73 -12.80 -0.93
C LEU A 97 -6.31 -11.39 -1.18
N LEU A 98 -5.56 -10.35 -0.80
CA LEU A 98 -5.97 -8.97 -0.99
C LEU A 98 -6.00 -8.58 -2.47
N ILE A 99 -5.00 -9.00 -3.26
CA ILE A 99 -4.97 -8.77 -4.72
C ILE A 99 -6.20 -9.42 -5.37
N ASN A 100 -6.50 -10.68 -5.05
CA ASN A 100 -7.66 -11.38 -5.62
C ASN A 100 -8.99 -10.74 -5.22
N HIS A 101 -9.09 -10.20 -4.00
CA HIS A 101 -10.31 -9.57 -3.51
C HIS A 101 -10.53 -8.17 -4.11
N TYR A 102 -9.47 -7.35 -4.18
CA TYR A 102 -9.56 -5.94 -4.57
C TYR A 102 -9.24 -5.68 -6.04
N ASN A 103 -8.63 -6.64 -6.74
CA ASN A 103 -8.14 -6.53 -8.11
C ASN A 103 -7.48 -5.17 -8.43
N PRO A 104 -6.44 -4.78 -7.68
CA PRO A 104 -5.78 -3.49 -7.83
C PRO A 104 -5.19 -3.31 -9.25
N PRO A 105 -5.45 -2.17 -9.91
CA PRO A 105 -5.14 -1.98 -11.33
C PRO A 105 -3.65 -1.95 -11.68
N CYS A 106 -2.76 -1.76 -10.70
CA CYS A 106 -1.33 -1.65 -10.92
C CYS A 106 -0.50 -2.83 -10.38
N ASN A 107 -1.14 -3.93 -9.94
CA ASN A 107 -0.44 -5.16 -9.54
C ASN A 107 0.10 -5.94 -10.75
#